data_AF-A0A6V7W1U2-F1
#
_entry.id   AF-A0A6V7W1U2-F1
#
_cell.length_a   1.000
_cell.length_b   1.000
_cell.length_c   1.000
_cell.angle_alpha   90.00
_cell.angle_beta   90.00
_cell.angle_gamma   90.00
#
_symmetry.space_group_name_H-M   'P 1'
#
loop_
_entity.id
_entity.type
_entity.pdbx_description
1 polymer ?
#
loop_
_entity_poly.entity_id
_entity_poly.type
_entity_poly.pdbx_seq_one_letter_code
_entity_poly.pdbx_strand_id
1 'polypeptide(L)'
;MSRDRLKQVYKRCEANIERDKERAKIHLKEGRKSQALLLLKRKRYEETTVNTVLGYLDKITQMINSLEMAQLNVEVTERLKEGNEALKKINESISIEEVERIIEESKEAEAFQEELASLLRNKLSEEDEQAVEEEYEQLIASQLPKVINEKIGREEEKEKEIGRRKEEEEVPQKKQKRKVEAVALAAD
;
A
#
# COMPACT_ATOMS: atom_id res chain seq x y z
N MET A 1 21.10 7.45 32.73
CA MET A 1 22.50 7.20 33.15
C MET A 1 23.50 7.32 32.00
N SER A 2 23.49 6.45 30.97
CA SER A 2 24.47 6.51 29.86
C SER A 2 24.30 7.72 28.94
N ARG A 3 23.07 8.06 28.57
CA ARG A 3 22.74 9.25 27.74
C ARG A 3 23.17 10.55 28.43
N ASP A 4 22.91 10.69 29.72
CA ASP A 4 23.20 11.93 30.45
C ASP A 4 24.71 12.11 30.64
N ARG A 5 25.45 11.01 30.82
CA ARG A 5 26.92 11.01 30.79
C ARG A 5 27.45 11.45 29.41
N LEU A 6 26.89 10.93 28.31
CA LEU A 6 27.26 11.36 26.95
C LEU A 6 27.01 12.86 26.74
N LYS A 7 25.86 13.37 27.20
CA LYS A 7 25.56 14.82 27.18
C LYS A 7 26.54 15.63 28.03
N GLN A 8 26.97 15.11 29.18
CA GLN A 8 27.96 15.78 30.02
C GLN A 8 29.35 15.81 29.37
N VAL A 9 29.75 14.75 28.67
CA VAL A 9 30.99 14.70 27.90
C VAL A 9 30.94 15.69 26.75
N TYR A 10 29.82 15.72 26.00
CA TYR A 10 29.59 16.69 24.92
C TYR A 10 29.81 18.14 25.39
N LYS A 11 29.11 18.56 26.45
CA LYS A 11 29.23 19.92 27.00
C LYS A 11 30.65 20.26 27.45
N ARG A 12 31.36 19.27 28.02
CA ARG A 12 32.74 19.45 28.46
C ARG A 12 33.69 19.66 27.28
N CYS A 13 33.53 18.87 26.22
CA CYS A 13 34.31 19.01 25.00
C CYS A 13 34.04 20.35 24.30
N GLU A 14 32.79 20.79 24.18
CA GLU A 14 32.47 22.14 23.64
C GLU A 14 33.15 23.26 24.42
N ALA A 15 33.09 23.21 25.76
CA ALA A 15 33.74 24.21 26.60
C ALA A 15 35.27 24.20 26.45
N ASN A 16 35.86 23.03 26.20
CA ASN A 16 37.30 22.93 25.94
C ASN A 16 37.67 23.46 24.55
N ILE A 17 36.85 23.19 23.52
CA ILE A 17 37.06 23.67 22.14
C ILE A 17 37.13 25.21 22.11
N GLU A 18 36.20 25.91 22.77
CA GLU A 18 36.23 27.37 22.81
C GLU A 18 37.43 27.89 23.62
N ARG A 19 37.75 27.26 24.76
CA ARG A 19 38.96 27.61 25.54
C ARG A 19 40.25 27.44 24.73
N ASP A 20 40.37 26.38 23.95
CA ASP A 20 41.54 26.09 23.12
C ASP A 20 41.67 27.07 21.96
N LYS A 21 40.54 27.45 21.37
CA LYS A 21 40.47 28.46 20.31
C LYS A 21 40.88 29.85 20.81
N GLU A 22 40.42 30.26 21.99
CA GLU A 22 40.83 31.52 22.61
C GLU A 22 42.32 31.54 22.95
N ARG A 23 42.83 30.47 23.58
CA ARG A 23 44.25 30.35 23.91
C ARG A 23 45.14 30.27 22.67
N ALA A 24 44.70 29.60 21.62
CA ALA A 24 45.41 29.57 20.35
C ALA A 24 45.52 30.97 19.72
N LYS A 25 44.46 31.80 19.79
CA LYS A 25 44.50 33.19 19.34
C LYS A 25 45.52 34.03 20.12
N ILE A 26 45.62 33.83 21.44
CA ILE A 26 46.59 34.52 22.29
C ILE A 26 48.02 34.14 21.87
N HIS A 27 48.32 32.84 21.76
CA HIS A 27 49.66 32.38 21.34
C HIS A 27 50.04 32.79 19.92
N LEU A 28 49.08 32.96 19.02
CA LEU A 28 49.32 33.53 17.69
C LEU A 28 49.75 35.00 17.76
N LYS A 29 49.12 35.82 18.63
CA LYS A 29 49.50 37.23 18.84
C LYS A 29 50.90 37.36 19.47
N GLU A 30 51.28 36.40 20.32
CA GLU A 30 52.59 36.36 20.99
C GLU A 30 53.70 35.74 20.12
N GLY A 31 53.41 35.35 18.87
CA GLY A 31 54.38 34.72 17.95
C GLY A 31 54.77 33.27 18.29
N ARG A 32 54.12 32.64 19.30
CA ARG A 32 54.42 31.28 19.76
C ARG A 32 53.71 30.22 18.89
N LYS A 33 54.21 30.03 17.67
CA LYS A 33 53.63 29.12 16.65
C LYS A 33 53.48 27.67 17.12
N SER A 34 54.48 27.11 17.80
CA SER A 34 54.46 25.71 18.27
C SER A 34 53.33 25.44 19.27
N GLN A 35 53.12 26.36 20.21
CA GLN A 35 52.05 26.27 21.22
C GLN A 35 50.67 26.46 20.61
N ALA A 36 50.52 27.40 19.67
CA ALA A 36 49.27 27.60 18.94
C ALA A 36 48.87 26.33 18.15
N LEU A 37 49.83 25.70 17.45
CA LEU A 37 49.59 24.46 16.71
C LEU A 37 49.19 23.29 17.63
N LEU A 38 49.77 23.17 18.82
CA LEU A 38 49.39 22.15 19.78
C LEU A 38 47.94 22.29 20.24
N LEU A 39 47.50 23.51 20.55
CA LEU A 39 46.12 23.79 20.94
C LEU A 39 45.13 23.52 19.81
N LEU A 40 45.47 23.87 18.56
CA LEU A 40 44.63 23.57 17.41
C LEU A 40 44.53 22.05 17.14
N LYS A 41 45.60 21.29 17.38
CA LYS A 41 45.55 19.82 17.32
C LYS A 41 44.63 19.24 18.40
N ARG A 42 44.70 19.77 19.63
CA ARG A 42 43.81 19.36 20.73
C ARG A 42 42.35 19.69 20.43
N LYS A 43 42.06 20.90 19.95
CA LYS A 43 40.74 21.31 19.45
C LYS A 43 40.20 20.29 18.43
N ARG A 44 41.00 19.93 17.42
CA ARG A 44 40.56 19.00 16.37
C ARG A 44 40.23 17.60 16.91
N TYR A 45 40.98 17.13 17.92
CA TYR A 45 40.68 15.89 18.60
C TYR A 45 39.33 15.97 19.33
N GLU A 46 39.08 17.05 20.07
CA GLU A 46 37.81 17.25 20.78
C GLU A 46 36.62 17.37 19.83
N GLU A 47 36.77 18.04 18.67
CA GLU A 47 35.75 18.07 17.62
C GLU A 47 35.42 16.66 17.10
N THR A 48 36.44 15.81 16.95
CA THR A 48 36.25 14.42 16.56
C THR A 48 35.48 13.64 17.65
N THR A 49 35.83 13.86 18.93
CA THR A 49 35.11 13.27 20.07
C THR A 49 33.66 13.74 20.14
N VAL A 50 33.38 15.01 19.86
CA VAL A 50 32.01 15.54 19.80
C VAL A 50 31.20 14.82 18.72
N ASN A 51 31.78 14.64 17.53
CA ASN A 51 31.12 13.93 16.43
C ASN A 51 30.80 12.47 16.79
N THR A 52 31.71 11.77 17.46
CA THR A 52 31.45 10.39 17.90
C THR A 52 30.36 10.33 18.97
N VAL A 53 30.36 11.25 19.95
CA VAL A 53 29.32 11.35 20.98
C VAL A 53 27.96 11.65 20.37
N LEU A 54 27.87 12.55 19.40
CA LEU A 54 26.63 12.83 18.67
C LEU A 54 26.11 11.59 17.94
N GLY A 55 26.99 10.83 17.28
CA GLY A 55 26.63 9.56 16.65
C GLY A 55 26.12 8.51 17.65
N TYR A 56 26.69 8.45 18.87
CA TYR A 56 26.17 7.57 19.92
C TYR A 56 24.81 8.04 20.45
N LEU A 57 24.59 9.35 20.58
CA LEU A 57 23.29 9.89 21.01
C LEU A 57 22.18 9.59 19.99
N ASP A 58 22.49 9.70 18.69
CA ASP A 58 21.54 9.35 17.62
C ASP A 58 21.18 7.86 17.67
N LYS A 59 22.18 6.97 17.79
CA LYS A 59 21.94 5.52 17.95
C LYS A 59 21.05 5.19 19.14
N ILE A 60 21.29 5.82 20.30
CA ILE A 60 20.44 5.63 21.49
C ILE A 60 19.02 6.08 21.20
N THR A 61 18.84 7.21 20.50
CA THR A 61 17.52 7.73 20.15
C THR A 61 16.78 6.78 19.21
N GLN A 62 17.47 6.26 18.19
CA GLN A 62 16.91 5.23 17.30
C GLN A 62 16.50 3.96 18.05
N MET A 63 17.33 3.49 18.99
CA MET A 63 17.01 2.32 19.82
C MET A 63 15.78 2.55 20.70
N ILE A 64 15.62 3.75 21.27
CA ILE A 64 14.44 4.11 22.07
C ILE A 64 13.19 4.08 21.18
N ASN A 65 13.23 4.73 20.01
CA ASN A 65 12.10 4.73 19.08
C ASN A 65 11.73 3.30 18.64
N SER A 66 12.72 2.45 18.34
CA SER A 66 12.47 1.05 18.01
C SER A 66 11.84 0.27 19.16
N LEU A 67 12.22 0.56 20.40
CA LEU A 67 11.63 -0.06 21.59
C LEU A 67 10.18 0.40 21.77
N GLU A 68 9.90 1.69 21.61
CA GLU A 68 8.54 2.25 21.68
C GLU A 68 7.64 1.62 20.61
N MET A 69 8.13 1.46 19.38
CA MET A 69 7.40 0.76 18.31
C MET A 69 7.16 -0.71 18.65
N ALA A 70 8.14 -1.40 19.23
CA ALA A 70 7.96 -2.77 19.66
C ALA A 70 6.90 -2.90 20.78
N GLN A 71 6.88 -1.96 21.73
CA GLN A 71 5.87 -1.92 22.78
C GLN A 71 4.46 -1.69 22.22
N LEU A 72 4.32 -0.73 21.30
CA LEU A 72 3.05 -0.49 20.62
C LEU A 72 2.59 -1.71 19.80
N ASN A 73 3.50 -2.38 19.10
CA ASN A 73 3.18 -3.60 18.37
C ASN A 73 2.69 -4.71 19.30
N VAL A 74 3.31 -4.89 20.46
CA VAL A 74 2.85 -5.84 21.49
C VAL A 74 1.43 -5.49 21.92
N GLU A 75 1.18 -4.24 22.28
CA GLU A 75 -0.16 -3.79 22.69
C GLU A 75 -1.19 -4.04 21.58
N VAL A 76 -0.90 -3.67 20.33
CA VAL A 76 -1.78 -3.93 19.18
C VAL A 76 -2.05 -5.43 19.03
N THR A 77 -1.04 -6.28 19.15
CA THR A 77 -1.25 -7.74 19.05
C THR A 77 -2.10 -8.29 20.19
N GLU A 78 -1.94 -7.80 21.41
CA GLU A 78 -2.78 -8.17 22.55
C GLU A 78 -4.22 -7.73 22.34
N ARG A 79 -4.46 -6.50 21.87
CA ARG A 79 -5.80 -5.99 21.54
C ARG A 79 -6.46 -6.77 20.42
N LEU A 80 -5.72 -7.15 19.38
CA LEU A 80 -6.24 -8.00 18.31
C LEU A 80 -6.61 -9.39 18.84
N LYS A 81 -5.84 -9.94 19.79
CA LYS A 81 -6.16 -11.20 20.44
C LYS A 81 -7.44 -11.10 21.27
N GLU A 82 -7.57 -10.06 22.09
CA GLU A 82 -8.80 -9.76 22.85
C GLU A 82 -10.01 -9.60 21.91
N GLY A 83 -9.85 -8.87 20.80
CA GLY A 83 -10.89 -8.71 19.78
C GLY A 83 -11.29 -10.04 19.12
N ASN A 84 -10.33 -10.91 18.81
CA ASN A 84 -10.60 -12.24 18.25
C ASN A 84 -11.34 -13.13 19.27
N GLU A 85 -10.94 -13.12 20.54
CA GLU A 85 -11.66 -13.83 21.59
C GLU A 85 -13.10 -13.31 21.77
N ALA A 86 -13.31 -11.99 21.69
CA ALA A 86 -14.64 -11.40 21.71
C ALA A 86 -15.48 -11.84 20.50
N LEU A 87 -14.90 -11.84 19.29
CA LEU A 87 -15.57 -12.33 18.08
C LEU A 87 -15.93 -13.82 18.19
N LYS A 88 -15.05 -14.65 18.76
CA LYS A 88 -15.36 -16.07 19.01
C LYS A 88 -16.54 -16.22 19.97
N LYS A 89 -16.57 -15.46 21.05
CA LYS A 89 -17.71 -15.47 21.99
C LYS A 89 -19.00 -15.03 21.32
N ILE A 90 -18.94 -14.00 20.47
CA ILE A 90 -20.10 -13.57 19.68
C ILE A 90 -20.54 -14.70 18.74
N ASN A 91 -19.60 -15.32 18.03
CA ASN A 91 -19.87 -16.43 17.12
C ASN A 91 -20.39 -17.70 17.85
N GLU A 92 -20.01 -17.91 19.11
CA GLU A 92 -20.55 -18.96 19.97
C GLU A 92 -21.95 -18.61 20.50
N SER A 93 -22.23 -17.32 20.74
CA SER A 93 -23.54 -16.83 21.18
C SER A 93 -24.57 -16.78 20.05
N ILE A 94 -24.11 -16.65 18.81
CA ILE A 94 -24.92 -16.94 17.63
C ILE A 94 -25.12 -18.45 17.62
N SER A 95 -26.31 -18.90 17.99
CA SER A 95 -26.60 -20.33 18.04
C SER A 95 -26.49 -20.93 16.64
N ILE A 96 -25.91 -22.13 16.54
CA ILE A 96 -25.92 -22.91 15.29
C ILE A 96 -27.36 -23.07 14.79
N GLU A 97 -28.32 -23.22 15.70
CA GLU A 97 -29.75 -23.32 15.41
C GLU A 97 -30.32 -22.08 14.69
N GLU A 98 -29.84 -20.88 15.01
CA GLU A 98 -30.27 -19.64 14.35
C GLU A 98 -29.61 -19.47 12.98
N VAL A 99 -28.36 -19.93 12.83
CA VAL A 99 -27.68 -20.00 11.53
C VAL A 99 -28.34 -21.03 10.60
N GLU A 100 -28.65 -22.22 11.11
CA GLU A 100 -29.35 -23.28 10.37
C GLU A 100 -30.74 -22.80 9.92
N ARG A 101 -31.48 -22.13 10.79
CA ARG A 101 -32.78 -21.54 10.46
C ARG A 101 -32.69 -20.47 9.38
N ILE A 102 -31.72 -19.56 9.45
CA ILE A 102 -31.51 -18.54 8.40
C ILE A 102 -31.15 -19.21 7.07
N ILE A 103 -30.35 -20.27 7.08
CA ILE A 103 -29.99 -21.01 5.87
C ILE A 103 -31.21 -21.74 5.29
N GLU A 104 -32.04 -22.35 6.13
CA GLU A 104 -33.30 -22.97 5.71
C GLU A 104 -34.26 -21.92 5.13
N GLU A 105 -34.51 -20.81 5.83
CA GLU A 105 -35.35 -19.72 5.35
C GLU A 105 -34.83 -19.14 4.02
N SER A 106 -33.51 -19.00 3.87
CA SER A 106 -32.91 -18.54 2.61
C SER A 106 -33.09 -19.54 1.47
N LYS A 107 -32.96 -20.85 1.74
CA LYS A 107 -33.18 -21.91 0.73
C LYS A 107 -34.64 -22.00 0.33
N GLU A 108 -35.57 -21.87 1.28
CA GLU A 108 -37.00 -21.83 1.01
C GLU A 108 -37.37 -20.61 0.17
N ALA A 109 -36.81 -19.43 0.49
CA ALA A 109 -37.01 -18.22 -0.31
C ALA A 109 -36.44 -18.35 -1.73
N GLU A 110 -35.26 -18.95 -1.89
CA GLU A 110 -34.65 -19.22 -3.19
C GLU A 110 -35.50 -20.21 -4.01
N ALA A 111 -35.97 -21.30 -3.40
CA ALA A 111 -36.87 -22.25 -4.05
C ALA A 111 -38.19 -21.61 -4.47
N PHE A 112 -38.77 -20.74 -3.63
CA PHE A 112 -39.97 -19.98 -3.98
C PHE A 112 -39.71 -19.01 -5.14
N GLN A 113 -38.55 -18.35 -5.16
CA GLN A 113 -38.14 -17.49 -6.27
C GLN A 113 -37.97 -18.29 -7.58
N GLU A 114 -37.34 -19.46 -7.54
CA GLU A 114 -37.22 -20.34 -8.71
C GLU A 114 -38.56 -20.85 -9.20
N GLU A 115 -39.46 -21.25 -8.29
CA GLU A 115 -40.81 -21.69 -8.64
C GLU A 115 -41.61 -20.55 -9.27
N LEU A 116 -41.54 -19.34 -8.69
CA LEU A 116 -42.14 -18.14 -9.24
C LEU A 116 -41.55 -17.79 -10.61
N ALA A 117 -40.24 -17.82 -10.76
CA ALA A 117 -39.56 -17.56 -12.02
C ALA A 117 -39.96 -18.58 -13.10
N SER A 118 -40.08 -19.85 -12.74
CA SER A 118 -40.56 -20.92 -13.63
C SER A 118 -42.01 -20.71 -14.05
N LEU A 119 -42.89 -20.32 -13.13
CA LEU A 119 -44.28 -20.00 -13.43
C LEU A 119 -44.41 -18.77 -14.35
N LEU A 120 -43.61 -17.73 -14.11
CA LEU A 120 -43.57 -16.53 -14.92
C LEU A 120 -43.02 -16.83 -16.33
N ARG A 121 -41.92 -17.59 -16.43
CA ARG A 121 -41.34 -17.99 -17.72
C ARG A 121 -42.30 -18.79 -18.61
N ASN A 122 -43.20 -19.56 -18.00
CA ASN A 122 -44.24 -20.29 -18.75
C ASN A 122 -45.43 -19.39 -19.18
N LYS A 123 -45.50 -18.15 -18.71
CA LYS A 123 -46.61 -17.21 -18.93
C LYS A 123 -46.22 -16.00 -19.78
N LEU A 124 -44.97 -15.56 -19.73
CA LEU A 124 -44.47 -14.43 -20.53
C LEU A 124 -44.08 -14.86 -21.94
N SER A 125 -44.26 -13.95 -22.91
CA SER A 125 -43.76 -14.12 -24.28
C SER A 125 -42.37 -13.47 -24.45
N GLU A 126 -41.66 -13.79 -25.53
CA GLU A 126 -40.34 -13.19 -25.83
C GLU A 126 -40.41 -11.65 -25.97
N GLU A 127 -41.55 -11.11 -26.41
CA GLU A 127 -41.77 -9.65 -26.51
C GLU A 127 -41.92 -9.02 -25.11
N ASP A 128 -42.57 -9.72 -24.17
CA ASP A 128 -42.72 -9.26 -22.79
C ASP A 128 -41.38 -9.32 -22.03
N GLU A 129 -40.55 -10.33 -22.28
CA GLU A 129 -39.20 -10.44 -21.69
C GLU A 129 -38.29 -9.27 -22.15
N GLN A 130 -38.37 -8.88 -23.42
CA GLN A 130 -37.63 -7.73 -23.94
C GLN A 130 -38.07 -6.40 -23.31
N ALA A 131 -39.38 -6.19 -23.13
CA ALA A 131 -39.90 -4.99 -22.49
C ALA A 131 -39.44 -4.86 -21.02
N VAL A 132 -39.36 -5.97 -20.29
CA VAL A 132 -38.85 -6.01 -18.91
C VAL A 132 -37.35 -5.70 -18.86
N GLU A 133 -36.56 -6.21 -19.80
CA GLU A 133 -35.13 -5.91 -19.90
C GLU A 133 -34.89 -4.41 -20.16
N GLU A 134 -35.66 -3.80 -21.07
CA GLU A 134 -35.60 -2.36 -21.33
C GLU A 134 -35.98 -1.51 -20.11
N GLU A 135 -37.00 -1.90 -19.35
CA GLU A 135 -37.36 -1.24 -18.09
C GLU A 135 -36.28 -1.40 -17.00
N TYR A 136 -35.62 -2.56 -16.94
CA TYR A 136 -34.53 -2.84 -16.03
C TYR A 136 -33.29 -1.98 -16.33
N GLU A 137 -32.93 -1.84 -17.61
CA GLU A 137 -31.85 -0.95 -18.05
C GLU A 137 -32.11 0.51 -17.67
N GLN A 138 -33.37 0.97 -17.81
CA GLN A 138 -33.76 2.32 -17.38
C GLN A 138 -33.63 2.51 -15.86
N LEU A 139 -33.95 1.48 -15.06
CA LEU A 139 -33.77 1.51 -13.60
C LEU A 139 -32.29 1.58 -13.21
N ILE A 140 -31.42 0.79 -13.84
CA ILE A 140 -29.97 0.85 -13.64
C ILE A 140 -29.44 2.26 -13.94
N ALA A 141 -29.84 2.83 -15.08
CA ALA A 141 -29.43 4.17 -15.49
C ALA A 141 -29.91 5.25 -14.51
N SER A 142 -31.03 5.03 -13.81
CA SER A 142 -31.57 5.96 -12.82
C SER A 142 -30.95 5.84 -11.42
N GLN A 143 -30.47 4.65 -11.02
CA GLN A 143 -29.95 4.38 -9.66
C GLN A 143 -28.44 4.53 -9.51
N LEU A 144 -27.66 4.41 -10.59
CA LEU A 144 -26.20 4.55 -10.51
C LEU A 144 -25.77 6.03 -10.43
N PRO A 145 -24.94 6.43 -9.45
CA PRO A 145 -24.26 7.72 -9.51
C PRO A 145 -23.38 7.77 -10.77
N LYS A 146 -23.46 8.87 -11.53
CA LYS A 146 -22.76 9.12 -12.82
C LYS A 146 -21.28 8.73 -12.85
N VAL A 147 -20.61 8.67 -11.70
CA VAL A 147 -19.19 8.31 -11.53
C VAL A 147 -18.89 6.83 -11.82
N ILE A 148 -19.86 5.92 -11.68
CA ILE A 148 -19.67 4.49 -11.98
C ILE A 148 -19.80 4.23 -13.49
N ASN A 149 -20.65 4.99 -14.17
CA ASN A 149 -20.88 4.87 -15.62
C ASN A 149 -19.62 5.21 -16.44
N GLU A 150 -18.80 6.16 -15.96
CA GLU A 150 -17.51 6.48 -16.58
C GLU A 150 -16.44 5.38 -16.44
N LYS A 151 -16.54 4.53 -15.39
CA LYS A 151 -15.60 3.42 -15.20
C LYS A 151 -15.96 2.21 -16.04
N ILE A 152 -17.24 1.85 -16.11
CA ILE A 152 -17.72 0.73 -16.92
C ILE A 152 -17.54 1.04 -18.42
N GLY A 153 -17.87 2.25 -18.86
CA GLY A 153 -17.62 2.68 -20.25
C GLY A 153 -16.13 2.66 -20.64
N ARG A 154 -15.23 3.01 -19.70
CA ARG A 154 -13.77 2.91 -19.92
C ARG A 154 -13.25 1.48 -20.00
N GLU A 155 -13.88 0.53 -19.31
CA GLU A 155 -13.49 -0.88 -19.39
C GLU A 155 -13.97 -1.50 -20.70
N GLU A 156 -15.19 -1.19 -21.16
CA GLU A 156 -15.68 -1.60 -22.48
C GLU A 156 -14.88 -0.98 -23.64
N GLU A 157 -14.48 0.29 -23.54
CA GLU A 157 -13.62 0.93 -24.56
C GLU A 157 -12.25 0.26 -24.63
N LYS A 158 -11.68 -0.11 -23.47
CA LYS A 158 -10.41 -0.85 -23.41
C LYS A 158 -10.55 -2.25 -24.01
N GLU A 159 -11.64 -2.96 -23.74
CA GLU A 159 -11.87 -4.30 -24.30
C GLU A 159 -12.07 -4.25 -25.82
N LYS A 160 -12.81 -3.25 -26.33
CA LYS A 160 -12.99 -2.99 -27.77
C LYS A 160 -11.67 -2.59 -28.44
N GLU A 161 -10.82 -1.81 -27.78
CA GLU A 161 -9.50 -1.39 -28.28
C GLU A 161 -8.48 -2.54 -28.27
N ILE A 162 -8.54 -3.44 -27.28
CA ILE A 162 -7.76 -4.69 -27.23
C ILE A 162 -8.21 -5.67 -28.33
N GLY A 163 -9.51 -5.77 -28.58
CA GLY A 163 -10.07 -6.58 -29.69
C GLY A 163 -9.60 -6.09 -31.06
N ARG A 164 -9.67 -4.77 -31.30
CA ARG A 164 -9.19 -4.15 -32.56
C ARG A 164 -7.69 -4.34 -32.80
N ARG A 165 -6.86 -4.23 -31.76
CA ARG A 165 -5.41 -4.49 -31.89
C ARG A 165 -5.10 -5.94 -32.25
N LYS A 166 -5.85 -6.91 -31.71
CA LYS A 166 -5.67 -8.33 -32.03
C LYS A 166 -6.08 -8.66 -33.46
N GLU A 167 -7.14 -8.02 -33.98
CA GLU A 167 -7.55 -8.17 -35.38
C GLU A 167 -6.54 -7.54 -36.36
N GLU A 168 -5.94 -6.39 -36.03
CA GLU A 168 -4.93 -5.74 -36.88
C GLU A 168 -3.59 -6.51 -36.94
N GLU A 169 -3.20 -7.23 -35.89
CA GLU A 169 -1.99 -8.07 -35.89
C GLU A 169 -2.14 -9.41 -36.65
N GLU A 170 -3.34 -9.97 -36.79
CA GLU A 170 -3.55 -11.23 -37.53
C GLU A 170 -3.65 -11.06 -39.07
N VAL A 171 -4.02 -9.87 -39.55
CA VAL A 171 -4.25 -9.61 -40.99
C VAL A 171 -3.01 -9.67 -41.91
N PRO A 172 -1.74 -9.44 -41.49
CA PRO A 172 -0.62 -9.47 -42.43
C PRO A 172 -0.26 -10.88 -42.93
N GLN A 173 -0.44 -11.93 -42.10
CA GLN A 173 0.07 -13.27 -42.44
C GLN A 173 -0.83 -14.04 -43.42
N LYS A 174 -2.15 -13.80 -43.44
CA LYS A 174 -3.06 -14.49 -44.39
C LYS A 174 -2.91 -14.00 -45.84
N LYS A 175 -2.45 -12.77 -46.07
CA LYS A 175 -2.24 -12.23 -47.44
C LYS A 175 -0.95 -12.74 -48.11
N GLN A 176 0.06 -13.15 -47.34
CA GLN A 176 1.27 -13.74 -47.91
C GLN A 176 1.06 -15.20 -48.35
N LYS A 177 0.31 -16.03 -47.60
CA LYS A 177 0.06 -17.43 -47.98
C LYS A 177 -0.73 -17.57 -49.29
N ARG A 178 -1.73 -16.71 -49.53
CA ARG A 178 -2.53 -16.75 -50.78
C ARG A 178 -1.76 -16.37 -52.05
N LYS A 179 -0.70 -15.56 -51.95
CA LYS A 179 0.10 -15.16 -53.13
C LYS A 179 1.09 -16.25 -53.57
N VAL A 180 1.55 -17.12 -52.68
CA VAL A 180 2.47 -18.21 -53.05
C VAL A 180 1.73 -19.35 -53.73
N GLU A 181 0.49 -19.62 -53.31
CA GLU A 181 -0.33 -20.73 -53.86
C GLU A 181 -0.88 -20.42 -55.27
N ALA A 182 -1.19 -19.16 -55.57
CA ALA A 182 -1.67 -18.75 -56.89
C ALA A 182 -0.56 -18.71 -57.97
N VAL A 183 0.72 -18.67 -57.60
CA VAL A 183 1.84 -18.70 -58.55
C VAL A 183 2.27 -20.12 -58.88
N ALA A 184 1.96 -21.11 -58.02
CA ALA A 184 2.28 -22.52 -58.26
C ALA A 184 1.28 -23.22 -59.20
N LEU A 185 0.09 -22.66 -59.43
CA LEU A 185 -0.94 -23.27 -60.28
C LEU A 185 -1.00 -22.74 -61.72
N ALA A 186 -0.09 -21.84 -62.10
CA ALA A 186 -0.02 -21.23 -63.44
C ALA A 186 1.29 -21.57 -64.20
N ALA A 187 2.03 -22.57 -63.73
CA ALA A 187 3.22 -23.11 -64.37
C ALA A 187 3.10 -24.62 -64.52
N ASP A 188 2.14 -25.04 -65.36
CA ASP A 188 2.12 -26.32 -66.10
C ASP A 188 1.55 -26.05 -67.49
#